data_AF-A0ABD5ZF11-F1
#
_entry.id   AF-A0ABD5ZF11-F1
#
_cell.length_a   1.000
_cell.length_b   1.000
_cell.length_c   1.000
_cell.angle_alpha   90.00
_cell.angle_beta   90.00
_cell.angle_gamma   90.00
#
_symmetry.space_group_name_H-M   'P 1'
#
loop_
_entity.id
_entity.type
_entity.pdbx_description
1 polymer ?
#
loop_
_entity_poly.entity_id
_entity_poly.type
_entity_poly.pdbx_seq_one_letter_code
_entity_poly.pdbx_strand_id
1 'polypeptide(L)'
;MFETITPLFPGLPGGPELLIVLLVLVLLFGANKIPKLARSTGQAMGEFKRGREEIEDELKQMDTDDDEEETSDVSTESATAKEQ
;
A
#
# COMPACT_ATOMS: atom_id res chain seq x y z
N MET A 1 18.11 -42.48 -12.99
CA MET A 1 18.84 -41.47 -13.79
C MET A 1 18.14 -40.14 -13.53
N PHE A 2 18.50 -39.48 -12.43
CA PHE A 2 18.01 -38.14 -12.08
C PHE A 2 19.27 -37.29 -11.99
N GLU A 3 19.58 -36.57 -13.06
CA GLU A 3 20.69 -35.64 -13.04
C GLU A 3 20.38 -34.56 -12.01
N THR A 4 21.29 -34.39 -11.05
CA THR A 4 21.27 -33.31 -10.08
C THR A 4 21.40 -32.00 -10.85
N ILE A 5 20.29 -31.26 -10.91
CA ILE A 5 20.25 -29.88 -11.40
C ILE A 5 21.01 -29.06 -10.37
N THR A 6 22.30 -28.87 -10.63
CA THR A 6 23.16 -27.96 -9.86
C THR A 6 22.96 -26.57 -10.44
N PRO A 7 22.25 -25.65 -9.77
CA PRO A 7 22.18 -24.26 -10.23
C PRO A 7 23.57 -23.63 -10.19
N LEU A 8 24.07 -23.25 -11.36
CA LEU A 8 25.37 -22.61 -11.59
C LEU A 8 25.43 -21.15 -11.10
N PHE A 9 24.41 -20.64 -10.39
CA PHE A 9 24.35 -19.26 -9.93
C PHE A 9 24.21 -19.15 -8.39
N PRO A 10 25.27 -18.74 -7.68
CA PRO A 10 25.29 -18.63 -6.21
C PRO A 10 24.61 -17.34 -5.70
N GLY A 11 23.45 -16.98 -6.24
CA GLY A 11 22.82 -15.68 -5.89
C GLY A 11 21.33 -15.56 -6.10
N LEU A 12 20.73 -16.34 -7.01
CA LEU A 12 19.28 -16.40 -7.17
C LEU A 12 18.83 -17.85 -7.20
N PRO A 13 18.00 -18.30 -6.24
CA PRO A 13 17.29 -19.56 -6.42
C PRO A 13 16.37 -19.41 -7.65
N GLY A 14 16.56 -20.27 -8.64
CA GLY A 14 15.62 -20.39 -9.75
C GLY A 14 14.26 -20.89 -9.24
N GLY A 15 13.27 -20.86 -10.13
CA GLY A 15 11.92 -21.35 -9.82
C GLY A 15 11.87 -22.74 -9.14
N PRO A 16 12.67 -23.73 -9.58
CA PRO A 16 12.72 -25.05 -8.94
C PRO A 16 13.27 -25.04 -7.50
N GLU A 17 14.35 -24.32 -7.23
CA GLU A 17 14.95 -24.22 -5.89
C GLU A 17 13.98 -23.57 -4.90
N LEU A 18 13.27 -22.52 -5.35
CA LEU A 18 12.27 -21.83 -4.54
C LEU A 18 11.10 -22.76 -4.20
N LEU A 19 10.69 -23.63 -5.15
CA LEU A 19 9.69 -24.67 -4.93
C LEU A 19 10.13 -25.70 -3.89
N ILE A 20 11.40 -26.11 -3.91
CA ILE A 20 11.97 -27.04 -2.92
C ILE A 20 12.00 -26.41 -1.53
N VAL A 21 12.44 -25.16 -1.41
CA VAL A 21 12.43 -24.43 -0.13
C VAL A 21 11.00 -24.28 0.40
N LEU A 22 10.05 -23.94 -0.47
CA LEU A 22 8.64 -23.86 -0.12
C LEU A 22 8.09 -25.20 0.38
N LEU A 23 8.45 -26.30 -0.28
CA LEU A 23 8.06 -27.65 0.13
C LEU A 23 8.59 -28.00 1.53
N VAL A 24 9.86 -27.68 1.81
CA VAL A 24 10.45 -27.88 3.15
C VAL A 24 9.71 -27.05 4.21
N LEU A 25 9.44 -25.77 3.94
CA LEU A 25 8.66 -24.93 4.86
C LEU A 25 7.25 -25.47 5.12
N VAL A 26 6.60 -25.99 4.08
CA VAL A 26 5.28 -26.63 4.20
C VAL A 26 5.33 -27.91 5.03
N LEU A 27 6.41 -28.69 4.96
CA LEU A 27 6.56 -29.88 5.82
C LEU A 27 6.83 -29.52 7.28
N LEU A 28 7.60 -28.46 7.55
CA LEU A 28 7.90 -28.01 8.91
C LEU A 28 6.68 -27.35 9.58
N PHE A 29 6.02 -26.43 8.88
CA PHE A 29 4.94 -25.61 9.44
C PHE A 29 3.54 -26.14 9.13
N GLY A 30 3.41 -26.99 8.11
CA GLY A 30 2.14 -27.49 7.57
C GLY A 30 1.58 -26.61 6.46
N ALA A 31 0.94 -27.24 5.45
CA ALA A 31 0.35 -26.57 4.29
C ALA A 31 -0.72 -25.52 4.65
N ASN A 32 -1.36 -25.68 5.81
CA ASN A 32 -2.41 -24.77 6.28
C ASN A 32 -1.89 -23.56 7.07
N LYS A 33 -0.63 -23.58 7.56
CA LYS A 33 -0.14 -22.55 8.48
C LYS A 33 0.24 -21.27 7.73
N ILE A 34 1.01 -21.38 6.65
CA ILE A 34 1.40 -20.26 5.78
C ILE A 34 0.17 -19.48 5.26
N PRO A 35 -0.87 -20.10 4.64
CA PRO A 35 -2.02 -19.36 4.14
C PRO A 35 -2.89 -18.79 5.27
N LYS A 36 -2.97 -19.47 6.42
CA LYS A 36 -3.71 -18.97 7.58
C LYS A 36 -3.07 -17.69 8.15
N LEU A 37 -1.74 -17.68 8.26
CA LEU A 37 -0.97 -16.50 8.67
C LEU A 37 -1.11 -15.36 7.65
N ALA A 38 -0.99 -15.66 6.36
CA ALA A 38 -1.17 -14.67 5.31
C ALA A 38 -2.56 -14.02 5.35
N ARG A 39 -3.62 -14.82 5.58
CA ARG A 39 -4.99 -14.30 5.71
C ARG A 39 -5.15 -13.40 6.94
N SER A 40 -4.71 -13.84 8.12
CA SER A 40 -4.84 -13.03 9.34
C SER A 40 -4.01 -11.74 9.29
N THR A 41 -2.78 -11.82 8.78
CA THR A 41 -1.92 -10.65 8.60
C THR A 41 -2.48 -9.72 7.53
N GLY A 42 -3.03 -10.26 6.43
CA GLY A 42 -3.66 -9.47 5.38
C GLY A 42 -4.91 -8.73 5.86
N GLN A 43 -5.74 -9.38 6.67
CA GLN A 43 -6.90 -8.72 7.32
C GLN A 43 -6.44 -7.60 8.25
N ALA A 44 -5.47 -7.87 9.12
CA ALA A 44 -4.93 -6.84 10.02
C ALA A 44 -4.34 -5.65 9.26
N MET A 45 -3.57 -5.91 8.21
CA MET A 45 -2.99 -4.85 7.37
C MET A 45 -4.07 -4.05 6.62
N GLY A 46 -5.16 -4.71 6.20
CA GLY A 46 -6.29 -4.08 5.53
C GLY A 46 -7.06 -3.12 6.44
N GLU A 47 -7.43 -3.57 7.64
CA GLU A 47 -8.10 -2.71 8.63
C GLU A 47 -7.18 -1.58 9.08
N PHE A 48 -5.89 -1.85 9.23
CA PHE A 48 -4.91 -0.81 9.57
C PHE A 48 -4.76 0.25 8.48
N LYS A 49 -4.82 -0.14 7.20
CA LYS A 49 -4.78 0.82 6.10
C LYS A 49 -6.04 1.70 6.07
N ARG A 50 -7.22 1.11 6.27
CA ARG A 50 -8.49 1.85 6.35
C ARG A 50 -8.50 2.85 7.50
N GLY A 51 -8.13 2.43 8.70
CA GLY A 51 -8.07 3.33 9.84
C GLY A 51 -7.07 4.47 9.64
N ARG A 52 -5.96 4.24 8.95
CA ARG A 52 -5.02 5.31 8.58
C ARG A 52 -5.60 6.32 7.60
N GLU A 53 -6.34 5.84 6.61
CA GLU A 53 -6.99 6.68 5.59
C GLU A 53 -8.09 7.55 6.22
N GLU A 54 -8.91 6.97 7.10
CA GLU A 54 -9.96 7.70 7.85
C GLU A 54 -9.36 8.79 8.75
N ILE A 55 -8.27 8.49 9.47
CA ILE A 55 -7.56 9.50 10.28
C ILE A 55 -6.97 10.61 9.39
N GLU A 56 -6.42 10.27 8.23
CA GLU A 56 -5.86 11.26 7.31
C GLU A 56 -6.94 12.18 6.73
N ASP A 57 -8.12 11.63 6.44
CA ASP A 57 -9.28 12.39 5.94
C ASP A 57 -9.94 13.25 7.02
N GLU A 58 -9.98 12.77 8.27
CA GLU A 58 -10.40 13.56 9.43
C GLU A 58 -9.45 14.73 9.70
N LEU A 59 -8.13 14.50 9.65
CA LEU A 59 -7.13 15.56 9.84
C LEU A 59 -7.22 16.63 8.75
N LYS A 60 -7.44 16.24 7.47
CA LYS A 60 -7.63 17.19 6.36
C LYS A 60 -8.89 18.03 6.50
N GLN A 61 -9.97 17.46 7.02
CA GLN A 61 -11.20 18.21 7.29
C GLN A 61 -11.00 19.23 8.43
N MET A 62 -10.31 18.83 9.50
CA MET A 62 -10.00 19.74 10.62
C MET A 62 -9.11 20.92 10.21
N ASP A 63 -8.20 20.76 9.24
CA ASP A 63 -7.38 21.85 8.70
C ASP A 63 -8.15 22.77 7.72
N THR A 64 -9.31 22.35 7.20
CA THR A 64 -10.10 23.13 6.21
C THR A 64 -11.19 23.99 6.86
N ASP A 65 -11.64 23.64 8.07
CA ASP A 65 -12.70 24.38 8.79
C ASP A 65 -12.25 25.72 9.43
N ASP A 66 -10.99 26.13 9.29
CA ASP A 66 -10.47 27.43 9.77
C ASP A 66 -10.38 28.54 8.67
N ASP A 67 -10.75 28.27 7.41
CA ASP A 67 -10.55 29.18 6.27
C ASP A 67 -11.79 29.47 5.38
N GLU A 68 -13.03 29.29 5.88
CA GLU A 68 -14.25 29.59 5.10
C GLU A 68 -15.29 30.46 5.82
N GLU A 69 -14.94 31.71 6.17
CA GLU A 69 -15.89 32.82 6.29
C GLU A 69 -15.23 34.07 5.67
N GLU A 70 -15.95 34.79 4.79
CA GLU A 70 -15.50 35.90 3.90
C GLU A 70 -14.83 35.40 2.60
N THR A 71 -15.56 35.20 1.50
CA THR A 71 -15.85 36.31 0.58
C THR A 71 -16.95 35.89 -0.42
N SER A 72 -18.20 36.16 -0.05
CA SER A 72 -19.26 36.40 -1.03
C SER A 72 -19.69 37.86 -0.87
N ASP A 73 -19.74 38.58 -1.99
CA ASP A 73 -20.01 40.02 -2.15
C ASP A 73 -18.81 40.96 -1.96
N VAL A 74 -18.20 41.41 -3.08
CA VAL A 74 -18.25 42.83 -3.52
C VAL A 74 -17.97 42.91 -5.02
N SER A 75 -19.05 43.24 -5.75
CA SER A 75 -19.15 44.09 -6.94
C SER A 75 -18.09 44.07 -8.05
N THR A 76 -18.59 43.66 -9.22
CA THR A 76 -18.45 44.43 -10.46
C THR A 76 -18.56 45.94 -10.23
N GLU A 77 -17.45 46.70 -10.34
CA GLU A 77 -17.41 47.97 -11.07
C GLU A 77 -15.97 48.48 -11.24
N SER A 78 -15.71 49.13 -12.38
CA SER A 78 -14.62 50.07 -12.67
C SER A 78 -13.44 49.59 -13.55
N ALA A 79 -13.65 49.82 -14.85
CA ALA A 79 -12.78 50.62 -15.73
C ALA A 79 -11.46 50.02 -16.28
N THR A 80 -11.48 49.79 -17.60
CA THR A 80 -10.59 50.44 -18.59
C THR A 80 -9.39 51.23 -18.03
N ALA A 81 -8.16 50.83 -18.38
CA ALA A 81 -7.17 51.68 -19.09
C ALA A 81 -5.75 51.09 -19.11
N LYS A 82 -5.15 51.09 -20.32
CA LYS A 82 -3.72 51.21 -20.67
C LYS A 82 -2.73 50.18 -20.10
N GLU A 83 -2.09 49.37 -20.95
CA GLU A 83 -0.94 49.79 -21.79
C GLU A 83 0.22 50.31 -20.93
N GLN A 84 1.15 49.41 -20.58
CA GLN A 84 2.60 49.59 -20.63
C GLN A 84 3.27 48.23 -20.86
#